data_AF-A0A336LD10-F1
#
_entry.id   AF-A0A336LD10-F1
#
_cell.length_a   1.000
_cell.length_b   1.000
_cell.length_c   1.000
_cell.angle_alpha   90.00
_cell.angle_beta   90.00
_cell.angle_gamma   90.00
#
_symmetry.space_group_name_H-M   'P 1'
#
loop_
_entity.id
_entity.type
_entity.pdbx_description
1 polymer ?
#
loop_
_entity_poly.entity_id
_entity_poly.type
_entity_poly.pdbx_seq_one_letter_code
_entity_poly.pdbx_strand_id
1 'polypeptide(L)'
;MIMIIIIFYSELVLKQEQEEYNREGIAWTHIDYFNNQIICDLVEQPHKGIISIMDEACLNVGKITDETLLEAMDKKLSHHKHYTSRQLKPMDKELKHKEHFRITHYAGDVIYSINGFIEKNRDQLYQDFKRLLFNSRNSILQEMWPEGAQDISKTTKRPLTAGTLFQKSMAELVATLLRKVRGFLARQKYKKMKAALIIMRYYRQYKLRSYVQYLADNFRHAKQMRDYGKSIQWPTPPLAGRFAEQQLRMLFSRWRAAQILRKYPRSEWPQLRLQIITASALKRRRRFWGQERKWTGNYLANTHENSNYNSYNTSINNLKNSNAFKCVFFSSFVKKFNHQNKSADRAIIVTETGIYKLDSAKNKFKTMKRSISIKEMTGISVSPGRDQLIVFHSANNNDLVVALQGENQPLKEDRVGEILAHVCKKYMDLCDRELSVNVTTAIKTYLGKKSRTISIEGVAGCEQPTFKHAGSVIVYEVPAAYCSAI
;
A
#
# COMPACT_ATOMS: atom_id res chain seq x y z
N MET A 1 -17.85 57.69 -0.19
CA MET A 1 -18.58 56.39 -0.20
C MET A 1 -18.45 55.66 -1.53
N ILE A 2 -18.98 56.20 -2.65
CA ILE A 2 -19.04 55.51 -3.95
C ILE A 2 -17.63 55.25 -4.55
N MET A 3 -16.68 56.15 -4.34
CA MET A 3 -15.36 56.06 -5.01
C MET A 3 -14.45 54.93 -4.52
N ILE A 4 -14.39 54.66 -3.21
CA ILE A 4 -13.56 53.58 -2.65
C ILE A 4 -14.07 52.20 -3.11
N ILE A 5 -15.39 52.05 -3.21
CA ILE A 5 -16.03 50.83 -3.71
C ILE A 5 -15.71 50.64 -5.20
N ILE A 6 -15.62 51.73 -5.97
CA ILE A 6 -15.31 51.69 -7.40
C ILE A 6 -13.83 51.44 -7.68
N ILE A 7 -12.90 51.98 -6.87
CA ILE A 7 -11.48 51.57 -6.90
C ILE A 7 -11.42 50.05 -6.75
N PHE A 8 -12.05 49.54 -5.69
CA PHE A 8 -12.02 48.12 -5.38
C PHE A 8 -12.62 47.27 -6.49
N TYR A 9 -13.77 47.67 -7.03
CA TYR A 9 -14.41 46.94 -8.14
C TYR A 9 -13.53 46.95 -9.39
N SER A 10 -12.99 48.10 -9.77
CA SER A 10 -12.19 48.27 -10.99
C SER A 10 -10.88 47.48 -10.91
N GLU A 11 -10.16 47.54 -9.79
CA GLU A 11 -8.93 46.77 -9.57
C GLU A 11 -9.18 45.27 -9.51
N LEU A 12 -10.26 44.84 -8.84
CA LEU A 12 -10.62 43.43 -8.74
C LEU A 12 -10.99 42.85 -10.11
N VAL A 13 -11.82 43.56 -10.88
CA VAL A 13 -12.24 43.15 -12.22
C VAL A 13 -11.03 43.10 -13.16
N LEU A 14 -10.20 44.14 -13.19
CA LEU A 14 -9.02 44.18 -14.04
C LEU A 14 -8.06 43.02 -13.74
N LYS A 15 -7.84 42.72 -12.45
CA LYS A 15 -7.02 41.57 -12.05
C LYS A 15 -7.64 40.24 -12.46
N GLN A 16 -8.95 40.08 -12.33
CA GLN A 16 -9.65 38.85 -12.75
C GLN A 16 -9.56 38.64 -14.26
N GLU A 17 -9.75 39.68 -15.05
CA GLU A 17 -9.60 39.61 -16.52
C GLU A 17 -8.15 39.27 -16.90
N GLN A 18 -7.16 39.90 -16.28
CA GLN A 18 -5.73 39.54 -16.50
C GLN A 18 -5.43 38.08 -16.18
N GLU A 19 -5.97 37.56 -15.08
CA GLU A 19 -5.81 36.16 -14.70
C GLU A 19 -6.50 35.20 -15.69
N GLU A 20 -7.62 35.60 -16.29
CA GLU A 20 -8.33 34.80 -17.30
C GLU A 20 -7.61 34.82 -18.65
N TYR A 21 -7.19 35.98 -19.14
CA TYR A 21 -6.40 36.10 -20.38
C TYR A 21 -5.11 35.27 -20.31
N ASN A 22 -4.40 35.33 -19.16
CA ASN A 22 -3.23 34.49 -18.93
C ASN A 22 -3.56 32.99 -18.90
N ARG A 23 -4.73 32.61 -18.39
CA ARG A 23 -5.19 31.20 -18.38
C ARG A 23 -5.51 30.70 -19.77
N GLU A 24 -6.09 31.55 -20.61
CA GLU A 24 -6.45 31.23 -22.00
C GLU A 24 -5.25 31.39 -22.97
N GLY A 25 -4.13 31.93 -22.50
CA GLY A 25 -2.93 32.15 -23.31
C GLY A 25 -3.04 33.33 -24.27
N ILE A 26 -3.95 34.28 -23.99
CA ILE A 26 -4.21 35.47 -24.80
C ILE A 26 -3.31 36.61 -24.32
N ALA A 27 -2.65 37.30 -25.25
CA ALA A 27 -1.79 38.45 -24.93
C ALA A 27 -2.62 39.60 -24.35
N TRP A 28 -2.20 40.12 -23.20
CA TRP A 28 -2.87 41.25 -22.55
C TRP A 28 -2.62 42.56 -23.28
N THR A 29 -3.69 43.23 -23.70
CA THR A 29 -3.66 44.60 -24.20
C THR A 29 -3.86 45.57 -23.03
N HIS A 30 -3.02 46.60 -22.93
CA HIS A 30 -3.22 47.64 -21.92
C HIS A 30 -4.56 48.34 -22.14
N ILE A 31 -5.42 48.32 -21.12
CA ILE A 31 -6.70 49.04 -21.11
C ILE A 31 -6.50 50.29 -20.27
N ASP A 32 -6.64 51.46 -20.89
CA ASP A 32 -6.62 52.73 -20.17
C ASP A 32 -7.86 52.81 -19.26
N TYR A 33 -7.64 52.87 -17.95
CA TYR A 33 -8.70 53.08 -16.97
C TYR A 33 -8.38 54.27 -16.09
N PHE A 34 -9.43 54.94 -15.63
CA PHE A 34 -9.30 56.11 -14.79
C PHE A 34 -8.80 55.72 -13.39
N ASN A 35 -7.64 56.25 -12.98
CA ASN A 35 -7.06 55.97 -11.66
C ASN A 35 -7.78 56.74 -10.55
N ASN A 36 -8.75 56.09 -9.93
CA ASN A 36 -9.54 56.63 -8.84
C ASN A 36 -8.75 56.88 -7.54
N GLN A 37 -7.56 56.29 -7.38
CA GLN A 37 -6.73 56.46 -6.18
C GLN A 37 -6.32 57.92 -5.98
N ILE A 38 -6.06 58.65 -7.07
CA ILE A 38 -5.63 60.06 -7.04
C ILE A 38 -6.70 60.94 -6.38
N ILE A 39 -7.98 60.63 -6.58
CA ILE A 39 -9.09 61.38 -5.97
C ILE A 39 -9.31 60.95 -4.52
N CYS A 40 -9.14 59.66 -4.20
CA CYS A 40 -9.17 59.22 -2.81
C CYS A 40 -8.05 59.87 -2.00
N ASP A 41 -6.83 59.97 -2.54
CA ASP A 41 -5.71 60.65 -1.91
C ASP A 41 -6.02 62.15 -1.71
N LEU A 42 -6.62 62.82 -2.69
CA LEU A 42 -7.07 64.21 -2.54
C LEU A 42 -7.99 64.42 -1.33
N VAL A 43 -8.89 63.47 -1.06
CA VAL A 43 -9.88 63.60 0.03
C VAL A 43 -9.32 63.12 1.37
N GLU A 44 -8.59 62.01 1.37
CA GLU A 44 -8.30 61.19 2.56
C GLU A 44 -6.83 61.17 2.98
N GLN A 45 -5.91 61.75 2.19
CA GLN A 45 -4.47 61.71 2.50
C GLN A 45 -4.17 62.37 3.86
N PRO A 46 -3.42 61.70 4.75
CA PRO A 46 -3.03 62.27 6.03
C PRO A 46 -2.26 63.59 5.84
N HIS A 47 -2.60 64.61 6.63
CA HIS A 47 -1.96 65.94 6.65
C HIS A 47 -2.09 66.80 5.38
N LYS A 48 -2.63 66.25 4.29
CA LYS A 48 -2.70 66.91 2.98
C LYS A 48 -4.09 66.89 2.33
N GLY A 49 -4.90 65.89 2.64
CA GLY A 49 -6.23 65.73 2.06
C GLY A 49 -7.28 66.68 2.63
N ILE A 50 -8.39 66.82 1.93
CA ILE A 50 -9.51 67.71 2.29
C ILE A 50 -9.99 67.48 3.73
N ILE A 51 -10.15 66.22 4.16
CA ILE A 51 -10.59 65.89 5.52
C ILE A 51 -9.56 66.37 6.55
N SER A 52 -8.27 66.16 6.30
CA SER A 52 -7.21 66.59 7.21
C SER A 52 -7.12 68.12 7.34
N ILE A 53 -7.35 68.85 6.24
CA ILE A 53 -7.38 70.32 6.25
C ILE A 53 -8.59 70.81 7.04
N MET A 54 -9.74 70.16 6.86
CA MET A 54 -10.97 70.44 7.60
C MET A 54 -10.80 70.16 9.10
N ASP A 55 -10.13 69.08 9.48
CA ASP A 55 -9.83 68.77 10.87
C ASP A 55 -8.91 69.80 11.51
N GLU A 56 -7.84 70.20 10.83
CA GLU A 56 -6.93 71.27 11.27
C GLU A 56 -7.68 72.60 11.49
N ALA A 57 -8.59 72.94 10.57
CA ALA A 57 -9.43 74.13 10.70
C ALA A 57 -10.43 74.03 11.88
N CYS A 58 -10.92 72.82 12.19
CA CYS A 58 -11.75 72.60 13.38
C CYS A 58 -10.93 72.64 14.69
N LEU A 59 -9.61 72.43 14.66
CA LEU A 59 -8.73 72.39 15.85
C LEU A 59 -8.27 73.77 16.34
N ASN A 60 -8.26 74.76 15.46
CA ASN A 60 -7.79 76.12 15.73
C ASN A 60 -8.83 76.93 16.53
N VAL A 61 -8.38 77.60 17.61
CA VAL A 61 -9.22 78.28 18.62
C VAL A 61 -9.66 79.70 18.19
N GLY A 62 -9.42 80.09 16.93
CA GLY A 62 -9.82 81.39 16.37
C GLY A 62 -11.20 81.38 15.70
N LYS A 63 -11.74 82.57 15.37
CA LYS A 63 -12.93 82.72 14.50
C LYS A 63 -12.60 82.28 13.06
N ILE A 64 -12.54 80.98 12.83
CA ILE A 64 -12.42 80.40 11.49
C ILE A 64 -13.80 80.35 10.87
N THR A 65 -13.93 80.95 9.70
CA THR A 65 -15.14 80.93 8.86
C THR A 65 -14.94 79.92 7.74
N ASP A 66 -16.03 79.50 7.10
CA ASP A 66 -15.95 78.57 5.96
C ASP A 66 -15.09 79.16 4.81
N GLU A 67 -15.04 80.49 4.67
CA GLU A 67 -14.17 81.19 3.72
C GLU A 67 -12.67 80.95 3.99
N THR A 68 -12.23 80.99 5.26
CA THR A 68 -10.81 80.77 5.58
C THR A 68 -10.42 79.30 5.46
N LEU A 69 -11.37 78.38 5.62
CA LEU A 69 -11.18 76.97 5.26
C LEU A 69 -10.99 76.82 3.74
N LEU A 70 -11.77 77.51 2.92
CA LEU A 70 -11.61 77.49 1.47
C LEU A 70 -10.25 78.04 1.04
N GLU A 71 -9.79 79.14 1.64
CA GLU A 71 -8.45 79.70 1.39
C GLU A 71 -7.33 78.72 1.79
N ALA A 72 -7.51 77.98 2.90
CA ALA A 72 -6.57 76.96 3.33
C ALA A 72 -6.53 75.76 2.36
N MET A 73 -7.69 75.36 1.81
CA MET A 73 -7.80 74.35 0.76
C MET A 73 -7.13 74.83 -0.52
N ASP A 74 -7.41 76.06 -0.97
CA ASP A 74 -6.81 76.66 -2.16
C ASP A 74 -5.29 76.71 -2.07
N LYS A 75 -4.74 77.08 -0.90
CA LYS A 75 -3.30 77.11 -0.67
C LYS A 75 -2.66 75.72 -0.75
N LYS A 76 -3.25 74.72 -0.08
CA LYS A 76 -2.67 73.37 0.04
C LYS A 76 -2.93 72.47 -1.17
N LEU A 77 -4.06 72.68 -1.88
CA LEU A 77 -4.54 71.83 -2.97
C LEU A 77 -4.41 72.47 -4.37
N SER A 78 -3.87 73.69 -4.47
CA SER A 78 -3.67 74.44 -5.73
C SER A 78 -3.03 73.64 -6.87
N HIS A 79 -2.07 72.76 -6.53
CA HIS A 79 -1.33 71.97 -7.51
C HIS A 79 -2.02 70.65 -7.91
N HIS A 80 -3.16 70.31 -7.29
CA HIS A 80 -3.83 69.04 -7.54
C HIS A 80 -4.74 69.11 -8.78
N LYS A 81 -4.49 68.27 -9.78
CA LYS A 81 -5.22 68.26 -11.08
C LYS A 81 -6.76 68.17 -10.96
N HIS A 82 -7.24 67.49 -9.92
CA HIS A 82 -8.67 67.24 -9.69
C HIS A 82 -9.33 68.22 -8.72
N TYR A 83 -8.62 69.26 -8.26
CA TYR A 83 -9.17 70.30 -7.39
C TYR A 83 -9.16 71.65 -8.11
N THR A 84 -10.29 72.35 -8.09
CA THR A 84 -10.38 73.70 -8.67
C THR A 84 -11.31 74.58 -7.84
N SER A 85 -11.02 75.88 -7.80
CA SER A 85 -11.86 76.89 -7.17
C SER A 85 -11.89 78.15 -8.04
N ARG A 86 -12.77 79.09 -7.70
CA ARG A 86 -12.83 80.38 -8.41
C ARG A 86 -11.55 81.22 -8.24
N GLN A 87 -10.77 81.01 -7.17
CA GLN A 87 -9.47 81.69 -6.99
C GLN A 87 -8.41 81.13 -7.94
N LEU A 88 -8.39 79.81 -8.13
CA LEU A 88 -7.44 79.13 -9.02
C LEU A 88 -7.78 79.26 -10.51
N LYS A 89 -9.07 79.39 -10.84
CA LYS A 89 -9.57 79.62 -12.21
C LYS A 89 -10.54 80.82 -12.26
N PRO A 90 -10.04 82.06 -12.31
CA PRO A 90 -10.87 83.27 -12.27
C PRO A 90 -11.89 83.40 -13.40
N MET A 91 -11.60 82.77 -14.56
CA MET A 91 -12.43 82.79 -15.76
C MET A 91 -13.66 81.87 -15.70
N ASP A 92 -13.74 80.97 -14.72
CA ASP A 92 -14.84 80.02 -14.61
C ASP A 92 -16.07 80.67 -13.95
N LYS A 93 -17.07 81.06 -14.77
CA LYS A 93 -18.27 81.76 -14.30
C LYS A 93 -19.21 80.88 -13.45
N GLU A 94 -19.06 79.56 -13.47
CA GLU A 94 -19.93 78.63 -12.73
C GLU A 94 -19.58 78.59 -11.22
N LEU A 95 -18.34 78.88 -10.86
CA LEU A 95 -17.87 78.85 -9.48
C LEU A 95 -18.08 80.22 -8.81
N LYS A 96 -18.85 80.28 -7.73
CA LYS A 96 -18.99 81.50 -6.94
C LYS A 96 -17.72 81.79 -6.15
N HIS A 97 -17.24 83.04 -6.20
CA HIS A 97 -16.03 83.47 -5.50
C HIS A 97 -16.22 83.32 -3.98
N LYS A 98 -15.22 82.76 -3.30
CA LYS A 98 -15.20 82.47 -1.85
C LYS A 98 -16.27 81.50 -1.30
N GLU A 99 -17.15 80.97 -2.15
CA GLU A 99 -18.20 80.06 -1.72
C GLU A 99 -18.05 78.62 -2.28
N HIS A 100 -17.52 78.45 -3.50
CA HIS A 100 -17.55 77.15 -4.19
C HIS A 100 -16.15 76.61 -4.52
N PHE A 101 -15.98 75.31 -4.36
CA PHE A 101 -14.87 74.52 -4.93
C PHE A 101 -15.43 73.35 -5.75
N ARG A 102 -14.63 72.81 -6.67
CA ARG A 102 -15.00 71.70 -7.55
C ARG A 102 -13.98 70.59 -7.43
N ILE A 103 -14.48 69.36 -7.32
CA ILE A 103 -13.68 68.14 -7.42
C ILE A 103 -14.10 67.41 -8.69
N THR A 104 -13.11 67.03 -9.50
CA THR A 104 -13.33 66.18 -10.68
C THR A 104 -13.37 64.73 -10.24
N HIS A 105 -14.58 64.19 -10.05
CA HIS A 105 -14.83 62.79 -9.69
C HIS A 105 -14.78 61.88 -10.94
N TYR A 106 -14.72 60.56 -10.71
CA TYR A 106 -14.80 59.57 -11.79
C TYR A 106 -16.09 59.71 -12.63
N ALA A 107 -17.18 60.16 -12.00
CA ALA A 107 -18.50 60.34 -12.63
C ALA A 107 -18.66 61.74 -13.26
N GLY A 108 -17.63 62.60 -13.20
CA GLY A 108 -17.66 63.97 -13.69
C GLY A 108 -17.35 65.01 -12.61
N ASP A 109 -17.39 66.28 -13.01
CA ASP A 109 -17.13 67.42 -12.14
C ASP A 109 -18.30 67.68 -11.18
N VAL A 110 -17.99 67.81 -9.88
CA VAL A 110 -18.98 68.11 -8.84
C VAL A 110 -18.58 69.40 -8.13
N ILE A 111 -19.50 70.35 -8.07
CA ILE A 111 -19.32 71.63 -7.38
C ILE A 111 -19.88 71.51 -5.96
N TYR A 112 -19.05 71.85 -4.98
CA TYR A 112 -19.36 71.86 -3.56
C TYR A 112 -19.39 73.29 -3.05
N SER A 113 -20.41 73.62 -2.25
CA SER A 113 -20.46 74.87 -1.50
C SER A 113 -19.78 74.68 -0.14
N ILE A 114 -18.82 75.54 0.22
CA ILE A 114 -18.09 75.45 1.48
C ILE A 114 -18.95 75.81 2.70
N ASN A 115 -20.10 76.47 2.48
CA ASN A 115 -20.97 76.94 3.55
C ASN A 115 -21.46 75.78 4.44
N GLY A 116 -21.21 75.91 5.75
CA GLY A 116 -21.57 74.93 6.77
C GLY A 116 -20.66 73.70 6.82
N PHE A 117 -19.52 73.67 6.11
CA PHE A 117 -18.57 72.56 6.19
C PHE A 117 -17.94 72.44 7.58
N ILE A 118 -17.52 73.57 8.18
CA ILE A 118 -16.91 73.56 9.51
C ILE A 118 -17.92 73.12 10.56
N GLU A 119 -19.14 73.66 10.52
CA GLU A 119 -20.21 73.32 11.46
C GLU A 119 -20.55 71.82 11.41
N LYS A 120 -20.77 71.29 10.21
CA LYS A 120 -21.06 69.85 10.01
C LYS A 120 -19.91 68.94 10.41
N ASN A 121 -18.65 69.41 10.34
CA ASN A 121 -17.50 68.62 10.76
C ASN A 121 -17.24 68.69 12.27
N ARG A 122 -17.67 69.78 12.93
CA ARG A 122 -17.67 69.95 14.39
C ARG A 122 -18.80 69.16 15.04
N ASP A 123 -18.88 67.87 14.75
CA ASP A 123 -19.80 66.91 15.38
C ASP A 123 -19.26 66.45 16.74
N GLN A 124 -18.99 67.40 17.64
CA GLN A 124 -18.32 67.15 18.91
C GLN A 124 -19.33 66.90 20.02
N LEU A 125 -19.52 65.63 20.38
CA LEU A 125 -20.18 65.28 21.64
C LEU A 125 -19.14 65.16 22.76
N TYR A 126 -19.07 66.18 23.61
CA TYR A 126 -18.13 66.22 24.72
C TYR A 126 -18.37 65.08 25.72
N GLN A 127 -17.28 64.61 26.34
CA GLN A 127 -17.32 63.47 27.26
C GLN A 127 -18.22 63.73 28.48
N ASP A 128 -18.31 64.97 28.95
CA ASP A 128 -19.16 65.32 30.10
C ASP A 128 -20.64 65.16 29.77
N PHE A 129 -21.04 65.41 28.52
CA PHE A 129 -22.41 65.16 28.08
C PHE A 129 -22.70 63.66 27.98
N LYS A 130 -21.75 62.87 27.45
CA LYS A 130 -21.88 61.39 27.41
C LYS A 130 -22.00 60.80 28.82
N ARG A 131 -21.24 61.33 29.78
CA ARG A 131 -21.33 60.97 31.22
C ARG A 131 -22.67 61.32 31.83
N LEU A 132 -23.18 62.51 31.54
CA LEU A 132 -24.49 62.94 32.00
C LEU A 132 -25.59 61.99 31.49
N LEU A 133 -25.56 61.64 30.21
CA LEU A 133 -26.52 60.71 29.61
C LEU A 133 -26.40 59.30 30.18
N PHE A 134 -25.16 58.82 30.42
CA PHE A 134 -24.92 57.52 31.05
C PHE A 134 -25.46 57.44 32.49
N ASN A 135 -25.36 58.54 33.25
CA ASN A 135 -25.87 58.63 34.63
C ASN A 135 -27.37 58.98 34.71
N SER A 136 -28.06 59.01 33.56
CA SER A 136 -29.50 59.24 33.51
C SER A 136 -30.27 58.10 34.21
N ARG A 137 -31.44 58.42 34.77
CA ARG A 137 -32.35 57.42 35.36
C ARG A 137 -33.05 56.55 34.31
N ASN A 138 -32.97 56.92 33.03
CA ASN A 138 -33.55 56.16 31.92
C ASN A 138 -32.54 55.12 31.41
N SER A 139 -32.89 53.84 31.51
CA SER A 139 -32.04 52.71 31.10
C SER A 139 -31.64 52.75 29.62
N ILE A 140 -32.52 53.23 28.73
CA ILE A 140 -32.23 53.35 27.30
C ILE A 140 -31.13 54.38 27.07
N LEU A 141 -31.20 55.52 27.75
CA LEU A 141 -30.16 56.56 27.66
C LEU A 141 -28.82 56.07 28.23
N GLN A 142 -28.85 55.25 29.28
CA GLN A 142 -27.64 54.64 29.82
C GLN A 142 -26.99 53.67 28.82
N GLU A 143 -27.78 52.84 28.13
CA GLU A 143 -27.29 51.84 27.17
C GLU A 143 -26.73 52.46 25.88
N MET A 144 -27.29 53.59 25.44
CA MET A 144 -26.87 54.28 24.21
C MET A 144 -25.48 54.95 24.32
N TRP A 145 -25.02 55.32 25.52
CA TRP A 145 -23.72 55.99 25.74
C TRP A 145 -22.85 55.26 26.79
N PRO A 146 -22.44 53.99 26.54
CA PRO A 146 -21.66 53.21 27.48
C PRO A 146 -20.26 53.80 27.75
N GLU A 147 -19.77 54.61 26.80
CA GLU A 147 -18.53 55.38 26.87
C GLU A 147 -18.52 56.40 28.02
N GLY A 148 -19.70 56.79 28.53
CA GLY A 148 -19.83 57.67 29.70
C GLY A 148 -19.22 57.08 30.97
N ALA A 149 -19.09 55.76 31.09
CA ALA A 149 -18.48 55.09 32.24
C ALA A 149 -16.95 55.21 32.33
N GLN A 150 -16.28 55.78 31.31
CA GLN A 150 -14.81 55.82 31.23
C GLN A 150 -14.18 56.87 32.17
N ASP A 151 -13.06 56.51 32.80
CA ASP A 151 -12.28 57.38 33.69
C ASP A 151 -11.75 58.66 33.01
N ILE A 152 -11.68 59.74 33.78
CA ILE A 152 -11.23 61.09 33.35
C ILE A 152 -9.81 61.04 32.76
N SER A 153 -8.94 60.18 33.29
CA SER A 153 -7.55 60.05 32.85
C SER A 153 -7.35 59.42 31.47
N LYS A 154 -8.32 58.62 30.98
CA LYS A 154 -8.25 57.94 29.67
C LYS A 154 -8.83 58.76 28.52
N THR A 155 -9.53 59.85 28.82
CA THR A 155 -10.45 60.53 27.90
C THR A 155 -10.04 61.98 27.58
N THR A 156 -8.77 62.31 27.75
CA THR A 156 -8.21 63.65 27.48
C THR A 156 -7.95 63.93 26.00
N LYS A 157 -8.18 62.97 25.10
CA LYS A 157 -8.10 63.19 23.66
C LYS A 157 -9.37 63.88 23.17
N ARG A 158 -9.22 64.99 22.43
CA ARG A 158 -10.34 65.69 21.79
C ARG A 158 -11.17 64.71 20.94
N PRO A 159 -12.50 64.85 20.88
CA PRO A 159 -13.36 63.99 20.07
C PRO A 159 -12.94 64.06 18.61
N LEU A 160 -13.07 62.92 17.93
CA LEU A 160 -12.87 62.83 16.49
C LEU A 160 -13.93 63.67 15.77
N THR A 161 -13.54 64.28 14.65
CA THR A 161 -14.45 65.01 13.76
C THR A 161 -15.35 64.05 12.97
N ALA A 162 -16.47 64.54 12.46
CA ALA A 162 -17.35 63.73 11.61
C ALA A 162 -16.59 63.14 10.41
N GLY A 163 -15.75 63.94 9.75
CA GLY A 163 -14.95 63.50 8.60
C GLY A 163 -14.06 62.29 8.90
N THR A 164 -13.36 62.28 10.04
CA THR A 164 -12.52 61.15 10.44
C THR A 164 -13.32 59.92 10.85
N LEU A 165 -14.50 60.11 11.48
CA LEU A 165 -15.39 59.01 11.81
C LEU A 165 -15.94 58.32 10.55
N PHE A 166 -16.39 59.11 9.55
CA PHE A 166 -16.83 58.57 8.27
C PHE A 166 -15.71 57.85 7.52
N GLN A 167 -14.50 58.42 7.51
CA GLN A 167 -13.33 57.77 6.89
C GLN A 167 -13.05 56.40 7.53
N LYS A 168 -13.02 56.32 8.87
CA LYS A 168 -12.79 55.06 9.59
C LYS A 168 -13.88 54.02 9.31
N SER A 169 -15.15 54.42 9.41
CA SER A 169 -16.28 53.54 9.12
C SER A 169 -16.21 52.96 7.70
N MET A 170 -15.82 53.79 6.72
CA MET A 170 -15.63 53.34 5.34
C MET A 170 -14.48 52.34 5.19
N ALA A 171 -13.34 52.61 5.82
CA ALA A 171 -12.19 51.70 5.78
C ALA A 171 -12.54 50.32 6.37
N GLU A 172 -13.28 50.29 7.48
CA GLU A 172 -13.76 49.06 8.12
C GLU A 172 -14.75 48.28 7.24
N LEU A 173 -15.67 48.98 6.58
CA LEU A 173 -16.60 48.39 5.64
C LEU A 173 -15.86 47.74 4.47
N VAL A 174 -14.91 48.45 3.85
CA VAL A 174 -14.12 47.91 2.74
C VAL A 174 -13.30 46.70 3.18
N ALA A 175 -12.63 46.76 4.34
CA ALA A 175 -11.92 45.62 4.89
C ALA A 175 -12.83 44.41 5.12
N THR A 176 -14.06 44.63 5.58
CA THR A 176 -15.05 43.57 5.76
C THR A 176 -15.49 42.97 4.43
N LEU A 177 -15.78 43.79 3.43
CA LEU A 177 -16.13 43.33 2.07
C LEU A 177 -15.00 42.51 1.45
N LEU A 178 -13.74 42.99 1.53
CA LEU A 178 -12.55 42.28 1.07
C LEU A 178 -12.45 40.89 1.67
N ARG A 179 -12.63 40.79 2.99
CA ARG A 179 -12.60 39.51 3.70
C ARG A 179 -13.70 38.56 3.22
N LYS A 180 -14.93 39.06 3.00
CA LYS A 180 -16.06 38.24 2.55
C LYS A 180 -15.89 37.76 1.10
N VAL A 181 -15.43 38.63 0.18
CA VAL A 181 -15.17 38.29 -1.23
C VAL A 181 -14.06 37.26 -1.35
N ARG A 182 -12.92 37.45 -0.66
CA ARG A 182 -11.83 36.46 -0.61
C ARG A 182 -12.33 35.10 -0.10
N GLY A 183 -13.15 35.11 0.96
CA GLY A 183 -13.77 33.90 1.48
C GLY A 183 -14.72 33.22 0.49
N PHE A 184 -15.49 33.99 -0.28
CA PHE A 184 -16.37 33.45 -1.31
C PHE A 184 -15.58 32.77 -2.44
N LEU A 185 -14.56 33.43 -2.98
CA LEU A 185 -13.70 32.88 -4.03
C LEU A 185 -12.99 31.59 -3.56
N ALA A 186 -12.47 31.58 -2.33
CA ALA A 186 -11.85 30.40 -1.74
C ALA A 186 -12.83 29.22 -1.63
N ARG A 187 -14.09 29.47 -1.21
CA ARG A 187 -15.13 28.43 -1.15
C ARG A 187 -15.50 27.90 -2.54
N GLN A 188 -15.54 28.75 -3.56
CA GLN A 188 -15.77 28.31 -4.94
C GLN A 188 -14.64 27.41 -5.45
N LYS A 189 -13.37 27.80 -5.21
CA LYS A 189 -12.21 26.97 -5.55
C LYS A 189 -12.25 25.62 -4.83
N TYR A 190 -12.58 25.62 -3.54
CA TYR A 190 -12.74 24.39 -2.76
C TYR A 190 -13.84 23.47 -3.31
N LYS A 191 -15.00 24.02 -3.72
CA LYS A 191 -16.07 23.25 -4.37
C LYS A 191 -15.58 22.58 -5.66
N LYS A 192 -14.85 23.30 -6.52
CA LYS A 192 -14.26 22.73 -7.75
C LYS A 192 -13.28 21.60 -7.43
N MET A 193 -12.40 21.78 -6.45
CA MET A 193 -11.46 20.74 -6.00
C MET A 193 -12.19 19.49 -5.48
N LYS A 194 -13.25 19.67 -4.67
CA LYS A 194 -14.05 18.57 -4.15
C LYS A 194 -14.76 17.80 -5.27
N ALA A 195 -15.29 18.51 -6.27
CA ALA A 195 -15.88 17.89 -7.48
C ALA A 195 -14.85 17.03 -8.23
N ALA A 196 -13.63 17.51 -8.42
CA ALA A 196 -12.56 16.72 -9.06
C ALA A 196 -12.26 15.42 -8.31
N LEU A 197 -12.20 15.45 -6.97
CA LEU A 197 -12.01 14.25 -6.14
C LEU A 197 -13.15 13.24 -6.30
N ILE A 198 -14.40 13.72 -6.41
CA ILE A 198 -15.57 12.87 -6.64
C ILE A 198 -15.47 12.20 -8.01
N ILE A 199 -15.18 12.97 -9.07
CA ILE A 199 -15.00 12.44 -10.43
C ILE A 199 -13.88 11.39 -10.45
N MET A 200 -12.74 11.68 -9.84
CA MET A 200 -11.63 10.73 -9.73
C MET A 200 -12.05 9.42 -9.02
N ARG A 201 -12.85 9.50 -7.96
CA ARG A 201 -13.37 8.31 -7.26
C ARG A 201 -14.22 7.44 -8.19
N TYR A 202 -15.18 8.03 -8.89
CA TYR A 202 -16.04 7.31 -9.83
C TYR A 202 -15.26 6.73 -11.01
N TYR A 203 -14.31 7.50 -11.56
CA TYR A 203 -13.45 7.03 -12.65
C TYR A 203 -12.59 5.83 -12.22
N ARG A 204 -12.01 5.85 -11.01
CA ARG A 204 -11.27 4.70 -10.47
C ARG A 204 -12.14 3.45 -10.36
N GLN A 205 -13.37 3.59 -9.87
CA GLN A 205 -14.32 2.47 -9.77
C GLN A 205 -14.71 1.93 -11.14
N TYR A 206 -15.01 2.81 -12.09
CA TYR A 206 -15.30 2.44 -13.48
C TYR A 206 -14.14 1.66 -14.10
N LYS A 207 -12.90 2.18 -14.02
CA LYS A 207 -11.72 1.50 -14.58
C LYS A 207 -11.47 0.13 -13.95
N LEU A 208 -11.68 -0.02 -12.64
CA LEU A 208 -11.55 -1.32 -11.99
C LEU A 208 -12.64 -2.30 -12.45
N ARG A 209 -13.89 -1.87 -12.56
CA ARG A 209 -15.00 -2.70 -13.09
C ARG A 209 -14.74 -3.14 -14.53
N SER A 210 -14.34 -2.22 -15.40
CA SER A 210 -13.99 -2.54 -16.79
C SER A 210 -12.85 -3.54 -16.87
N TYR A 211 -11.83 -3.40 -16.02
CA TYR A 211 -10.71 -4.36 -15.96
C TYR A 211 -11.16 -5.76 -15.52
N VAL A 212 -12.02 -5.85 -14.49
CA VAL A 212 -12.57 -7.14 -14.04
C VAL A 212 -13.46 -7.77 -15.10
N GLN A 213 -14.27 -6.98 -15.81
CA GLN A 213 -15.09 -7.48 -16.90
C GLN A 213 -14.23 -8.06 -18.03
N TYR A 214 -13.19 -7.32 -18.44
CA TYR A 214 -12.24 -7.79 -19.44
C TYR A 214 -11.52 -9.08 -19.02
N LEU A 215 -11.14 -9.22 -17.74
CA LEU A 215 -10.63 -10.48 -17.20
C LEU A 215 -11.67 -11.60 -17.28
N ALA A 216 -12.92 -11.35 -16.91
CA ALA A 216 -13.98 -12.35 -16.96
C ALA A 216 -14.20 -12.88 -18.38
N ASP A 217 -14.17 -11.99 -19.38
CA ASP A 217 -14.29 -12.34 -20.78
C ASP A 217 -13.09 -13.17 -21.28
N ASN A 218 -11.87 -12.75 -20.94
CA ASN A 218 -10.65 -13.50 -21.28
C ASN A 218 -10.60 -14.90 -20.64
N PHE A 219 -11.11 -15.04 -19.42
CA PHE A 219 -11.12 -16.32 -18.68
C PHE A 219 -12.41 -17.12 -18.87
N ARG A 220 -13.34 -16.68 -19.73
CA ARG A 220 -14.66 -17.30 -19.93
C ARG A 220 -14.58 -18.80 -20.23
N HIS A 221 -13.59 -19.20 -21.01
CA HIS A 221 -13.37 -20.60 -21.43
C HIS A 221 -12.26 -21.33 -20.65
N ALA A 222 -11.74 -20.71 -19.57
CA ALA A 222 -10.63 -21.27 -18.82
C ALA A 222 -10.94 -22.66 -18.24
N LYS A 223 -12.20 -22.95 -17.90
CA LYS A 223 -12.61 -24.25 -17.34
C LYS A 223 -12.51 -25.40 -18.36
N GLN A 224 -12.74 -25.11 -19.64
CA GLN A 224 -12.73 -26.09 -20.73
C GLN A 224 -11.31 -26.37 -21.23
N MET A 225 -10.37 -25.44 -21.01
CA MET A 225 -8.97 -25.63 -21.39
C MET A 225 -8.30 -26.76 -20.60
N ARG A 226 -7.38 -27.49 -21.25
CA ARG A 226 -6.64 -28.60 -20.64
C ARG A 226 -5.83 -28.19 -19.41
N ASP A 227 -5.31 -26.98 -19.40
CA ASP A 227 -4.46 -26.42 -18.34
C ASP A 227 -5.22 -25.54 -17.34
N TYR A 228 -6.54 -25.48 -17.46
CA TYR A 228 -7.43 -24.61 -16.69
C TYR A 228 -7.09 -23.11 -16.78
N GLY A 229 -6.69 -22.64 -17.96
CA GLY A 229 -6.40 -21.23 -18.23
C GLY A 229 -5.04 -20.74 -17.71
N LYS A 230 -4.11 -21.65 -17.42
CA LYS A 230 -2.74 -21.28 -16.97
C LYS A 230 -1.99 -20.45 -18.01
N SER A 231 -2.21 -20.76 -19.28
CA SER A 231 -1.59 -20.12 -20.44
C SER A 231 -2.20 -18.76 -20.79
N ILE A 232 -3.33 -18.37 -20.19
CA ILE A 232 -3.98 -17.09 -20.47
C ILE A 232 -3.11 -15.96 -19.91
N GLN A 233 -2.77 -15.01 -20.78
CA GLN A 233 -2.01 -13.82 -20.41
C GLN A 233 -2.91 -12.83 -19.67
N TRP A 234 -2.42 -12.35 -18.53
CA TRP A 234 -3.13 -11.35 -17.76
C TRP A 234 -2.84 -9.96 -18.33
N PRO A 235 -3.86 -9.15 -18.64
CA PRO A 235 -3.69 -7.76 -19.04
C PRO A 235 -3.03 -6.92 -17.95
N THR A 236 -2.42 -5.81 -18.35
CA THR A 236 -1.84 -4.85 -17.41
C THR A 236 -2.95 -4.19 -16.57
N PRO A 237 -2.84 -4.17 -15.23
CA PRO A 237 -3.84 -3.55 -14.38
C PRO A 237 -3.83 -2.02 -14.52
N PRO A 238 -4.98 -1.34 -14.38
CA PRO A 238 -4.97 0.10 -14.12
C PRO A 238 -4.29 0.38 -12.78
N LEU A 239 -3.72 1.58 -12.59
CA LEU A 239 -3.04 1.97 -11.34
C LEU A 239 -3.92 1.74 -10.10
N ALA A 240 -5.21 2.07 -10.19
CA ALA A 240 -6.18 1.87 -9.12
C ALA A 240 -6.46 0.39 -8.80
N GLY A 241 -6.10 -0.53 -9.69
CA GLY A 241 -6.41 -1.96 -9.61
C GLY A 241 -5.22 -2.87 -9.27
N ARG A 242 -4.01 -2.35 -9.08
CA ARG A 242 -2.81 -3.17 -8.80
C ARG A 242 -2.99 -4.10 -7.58
N PHE A 243 -3.54 -3.57 -6.48
CA PHE A 243 -3.82 -4.38 -5.30
C PHE A 243 -4.92 -5.43 -5.56
N ALA A 244 -5.95 -5.06 -6.31
CA ALA A 244 -7.04 -5.97 -6.66
C ALA A 244 -6.55 -7.11 -7.57
N GLU A 245 -5.61 -6.85 -8.50
CA GLU A 245 -5.04 -7.87 -9.37
C GLU A 245 -4.34 -8.97 -8.57
N GLN A 246 -3.55 -8.62 -7.56
CA GLN A 246 -2.89 -9.62 -6.71
C GLN A 246 -3.91 -10.56 -6.06
N GLN A 247 -5.02 -10.01 -5.56
CA GLN A 247 -6.11 -10.80 -4.97
C GLN A 247 -6.79 -11.68 -6.02
N LEU A 248 -7.07 -11.15 -7.21
CA LEU A 248 -7.68 -11.89 -8.31
C LEU A 248 -6.78 -13.05 -8.79
N ARG A 249 -5.47 -12.86 -8.85
CA ARG A 249 -4.50 -13.93 -9.17
C ARG A 249 -4.48 -15.04 -8.12
N MET A 250 -4.58 -14.68 -6.84
CA MET A 250 -4.71 -15.68 -5.76
C MET A 250 -6.02 -16.46 -5.87
N LEU A 251 -7.13 -15.77 -6.13
CA LEU A 251 -8.43 -16.41 -6.37
C LEU A 251 -8.38 -17.39 -7.54
N PHE A 252 -7.80 -16.96 -8.68
CA PHE A 252 -7.59 -17.81 -9.84
C PHE A 252 -6.73 -19.03 -9.51
N SER A 253 -5.62 -18.84 -8.79
CA SER A 253 -4.71 -19.93 -8.41
C SER A 253 -5.40 -20.97 -7.51
N ARG A 254 -6.20 -20.52 -6.55
CA ARG A 254 -7.00 -21.39 -5.67
C ARG A 254 -8.08 -22.13 -6.44
N TRP A 255 -8.83 -21.42 -7.28
CA TRP A 255 -9.85 -22.03 -8.14
C TRP A 255 -9.23 -23.09 -9.06
N ARG A 256 -8.09 -22.79 -9.68
CA ARG A 256 -7.37 -23.70 -10.57
C ARG A 256 -6.88 -24.94 -9.83
N ALA A 257 -6.30 -24.76 -8.65
CA ALA A 257 -5.90 -25.87 -7.79
C ALA A 257 -7.10 -26.76 -7.45
N ALA A 258 -8.24 -26.16 -7.11
CA ALA A 258 -9.47 -26.90 -6.86
C ALA A 258 -9.97 -27.67 -8.09
N GLN A 259 -9.90 -27.10 -9.30
CA GLN A 259 -10.27 -27.81 -10.53
C GLN A 259 -9.38 -29.04 -10.80
N ILE A 260 -8.08 -28.93 -10.55
CA ILE A 260 -7.13 -30.03 -10.69
C ILE A 260 -7.45 -31.13 -9.67
N LEU A 261 -7.59 -30.76 -8.40
CA LEU A 261 -7.84 -31.70 -7.31
C LEU A 261 -9.23 -32.34 -7.37
N ARG A 262 -10.20 -31.71 -8.03
CA ARG A 262 -11.57 -32.25 -8.19
C ARG A 262 -11.60 -33.62 -8.89
N LYS A 263 -10.57 -33.94 -9.69
CA LYS A 263 -10.44 -35.24 -10.36
C LYS A 263 -10.09 -36.40 -9.40
N TYR A 264 -9.61 -36.09 -8.20
CA TYR A 264 -9.11 -37.06 -7.24
C TYR A 264 -10.06 -37.21 -6.05
N PRO A 265 -10.59 -38.42 -5.78
CA PRO A 265 -11.41 -38.70 -4.60
C PRO A 265 -10.68 -38.32 -3.31
N ARG A 266 -11.42 -37.84 -2.30
CA ARG A 266 -10.83 -37.45 -1.00
C ARG A 266 -10.11 -38.59 -0.28
N SER A 267 -10.50 -39.83 -0.52
CA SER A 267 -9.84 -41.03 0.01
C SER A 267 -8.40 -41.18 -0.49
N GLU A 268 -8.06 -40.64 -1.67
CA GLU A 268 -6.73 -40.74 -2.27
C GLU A 268 -5.80 -39.59 -1.86
N TRP A 269 -6.33 -38.54 -1.24
CA TRP A 269 -5.54 -37.35 -0.86
C TRP A 269 -4.34 -37.66 0.04
N PRO A 270 -4.41 -38.60 1.02
CA PRO A 270 -3.24 -38.99 1.80
C PRO A 270 -2.09 -39.51 0.93
N GLN A 271 -2.38 -40.35 -0.08
CA GLN A 271 -1.39 -40.83 -1.04
C GLN A 271 -0.91 -39.71 -1.95
N LEU A 272 -1.81 -38.87 -2.48
CA LEU A 272 -1.45 -37.76 -3.35
C LEU A 272 -0.46 -36.80 -2.67
N ARG A 273 -0.65 -36.52 -1.38
CA ARG A 273 0.29 -35.70 -0.59
C ARG A 273 1.69 -36.34 -0.54
N LEU A 274 1.77 -37.65 -0.33
CA LEU A 274 3.05 -38.39 -0.32
C LEU A 274 3.71 -38.39 -1.71
N GLN A 275 2.94 -38.55 -2.78
CA GLN A 275 3.44 -38.46 -4.15
C GLN A 275 3.96 -37.05 -4.48
N ILE A 276 3.29 -35.99 -4.01
CA ILE A 276 3.77 -34.60 -4.16
C ILE A 276 5.11 -34.39 -3.44
N ILE A 277 5.25 -34.89 -2.21
CA ILE A 277 6.52 -34.83 -1.45
C ILE A 277 7.64 -35.48 -2.27
N THR A 278 7.38 -36.67 -2.81
CA THR A 278 8.36 -37.42 -3.61
C THR A 278 8.70 -36.72 -4.92
N ALA A 279 7.70 -36.24 -5.65
CA ALA A 279 7.90 -35.49 -6.88
C ALA A 279 8.72 -34.21 -6.65
N SER A 280 8.48 -33.53 -5.53
CA SER A 280 9.25 -32.36 -5.08
C SER A 280 10.69 -32.72 -4.69
N ALA A 281 10.90 -33.84 -4.01
CA ALA A 281 12.22 -34.31 -3.60
C ALA A 281 13.08 -34.75 -4.79
N LEU A 282 12.49 -35.48 -5.75
CA LEU A 282 13.21 -36.01 -6.90
C LEU A 282 13.40 -34.99 -8.03
N LYS A 283 12.58 -33.93 -8.13
CA LYS A 283 12.71 -32.81 -9.10
C LYS A 283 13.02 -33.23 -10.55
N ARG A 284 12.39 -34.31 -11.04
CA ARG A 284 12.65 -34.92 -12.38
C ARG A 284 14.05 -35.53 -12.57
N ARG A 285 14.88 -35.60 -11.52
CA ARG A 285 16.20 -36.27 -11.56
C ARG A 285 16.09 -37.79 -11.60
N ARG A 286 14.95 -38.35 -11.18
CA ARG A 286 14.57 -39.76 -11.34
C ARG A 286 13.19 -39.82 -11.98
N ARG A 287 13.07 -40.45 -13.16
CA ARG A 287 11.83 -40.47 -13.96
C ARG A 287 10.78 -41.46 -13.42
N PHE A 288 11.24 -42.61 -12.92
CA PHE A 288 10.40 -43.69 -12.42
C PHE A 288 10.61 -43.85 -10.91
N TRP A 289 9.55 -43.71 -10.14
CA TRP A 289 9.60 -43.86 -8.67
C TRP A 289 8.30 -44.49 -8.12
N GLY A 290 7.54 -45.17 -8.98
CA GLY A 290 6.27 -45.79 -8.62
C GLY A 290 5.06 -44.83 -8.69
N GLN A 291 5.12 -43.79 -9.53
CA GLN A 291 4.05 -42.78 -9.66
C GLN A 291 2.72 -43.30 -10.25
N GLU A 292 2.78 -44.35 -11.07
CA GLU A 292 1.62 -44.87 -11.82
C GLU A 292 0.82 -45.93 -11.06
N ARG A 293 1.33 -46.40 -9.91
CA ARG A 293 0.70 -47.44 -9.10
C ARG A 293 0.10 -46.91 -7.80
N LYS A 294 -0.72 -47.74 -7.16
CA LYS A 294 -1.21 -47.51 -5.80
C LYS A 294 -0.11 -47.77 -4.77
N TRP A 295 -0.05 -46.93 -3.74
CA TRP A 295 0.92 -47.04 -2.64
C TRP A 295 0.26 -47.74 -1.44
N THR A 296 0.72 -48.95 -1.12
CA THR A 296 0.11 -49.82 -0.09
C THR A 296 0.79 -49.68 1.27
N GLY A 297 2.08 -49.35 1.29
CA GLY A 297 2.88 -49.12 2.48
C GLY A 297 3.37 -50.40 3.14
N ASN A 298 2.57 -50.99 4.01
CA ASN A 298 2.96 -52.14 4.84
C ASN A 298 2.87 -53.48 4.06
N TYR A 299 3.71 -53.64 3.02
CA TYR A 299 3.65 -54.79 2.11
C TYR A 299 3.82 -56.14 2.82
N LEU A 300 4.69 -56.24 3.83
CA LEU A 300 4.95 -57.51 4.54
C LEU A 300 3.78 -58.00 5.39
N ALA A 301 2.76 -57.16 5.64
CA ALA A 301 1.52 -57.57 6.29
C ALA A 301 0.53 -58.25 5.33
N ASN A 302 0.81 -58.25 4.02
CA ASN A 302 -0.04 -58.87 3.01
C ASN A 302 0.39 -60.31 2.75
N THR A 303 -0.58 -61.23 2.73
CA THR A 303 -0.37 -62.66 2.45
C THR A 303 0.23 -62.91 1.06
N HIS A 304 -0.09 -62.06 0.07
CA HIS A 304 0.42 -62.19 -1.30
C HIS A 304 1.89 -61.78 -1.47
N GLU A 305 2.45 -61.01 -0.53
CA GLU A 305 3.81 -60.46 -0.60
C GLU A 305 4.78 -61.17 0.34
N ASN A 306 4.26 -61.85 1.36
CA ASN A 306 5.03 -62.50 2.43
C ASN A 306 4.35 -63.80 2.85
N SER A 307 4.94 -64.93 2.45
CA SER A 307 4.49 -66.26 2.83
C SER A 307 4.51 -66.49 4.34
N ASN A 308 5.35 -65.76 5.07
CA ASN A 308 5.47 -65.79 6.54
C ASN A 308 4.77 -64.60 7.23
N TYR A 309 3.68 -64.06 6.66
CA TYR A 309 2.98 -62.87 7.19
C TYR A 309 2.54 -63.01 8.67
N ASN A 310 2.13 -64.22 9.10
CA ASN A 310 1.74 -64.46 10.49
C ASN A 310 2.90 -64.21 11.46
N SER A 311 4.09 -64.77 11.15
CA SER A 311 5.29 -64.55 11.97
C SER A 311 5.73 -63.08 11.96
N TYR A 312 5.58 -62.39 10.82
CA TYR A 312 5.81 -60.95 10.73
C TYR A 312 4.87 -60.17 11.65
N ASN A 313 3.55 -60.39 11.54
CA ASN A 313 2.56 -59.66 12.34
C ASN A 313 2.75 -59.91 13.85
N THR A 314 3.07 -61.13 14.27
CA THR A 314 3.42 -61.43 15.67
C THR A 314 4.65 -60.63 16.12
N SER A 315 5.74 -60.62 15.33
CA SER A 315 6.95 -59.85 15.65
C SER A 315 6.64 -58.35 15.76
N ILE A 316 5.87 -57.80 14.81
CA ILE A 316 5.49 -56.38 14.81
C ILE A 316 4.61 -56.02 16.01
N ASN A 317 3.65 -56.86 16.38
CA ASN A 317 2.80 -56.61 17.54
C ASN A 317 3.62 -56.64 18.85
N ASN A 318 4.57 -57.57 18.98
CA ASN A 318 5.50 -57.57 20.10
C ASN A 318 6.32 -56.27 20.17
N LEU A 319 6.77 -55.78 19.01
CA LEU A 319 7.52 -54.53 18.91
C LEU A 319 6.66 -53.31 19.26
N LYS A 320 5.39 -53.28 18.84
CA LYS A 320 4.42 -52.25 19.25
C LYS A 320 4.18 -52.25 20.75
N ASN A 321 4.04 -53.43 21.37
CA ASN A 321 3.83 -53.57 22.81
C ASN A 321 5.04 -53.13 23.64
N SER A 322 6.25 -53.22 23.09
CA SER A 322 7.46 -52.63 23.68
C SER A 322 7.56 -51.09 23.52
N ASN A 323 6.45 -50.42 23.14
CA ASN A 323 6.32 -48.98 22.88
C ASN A 323 7.26 -48.41 21.79
N ALA A 324 7.76 -49.23 20.87
CA ALA A 324 8.71 -48.76 19.86
C ALA A 324 8.09 -47.80 18.82
N PHE A 325 6.81 -47.95 18.48
CA PHE A 325 6.03 -47.11 17.55
C PHE A 325 4.55 -47.52 17.52
N LYS A 326 3.65 -46.66 17.01
CA LYS A 326 2.21 -46.96 16.89
C LYS A 326 1.85 -47.65 15.56
N CYS A 327 2.36 -47.14 14.45
CA CYS A 327 2.00 -47.59 13.11
C CYS A 327 3.25 -47.90 12.25
N VAL A 328 3.09 -48.84 11.32
CA VAL A 328 4.06 -49.14 10.26
C VAL A 328 3.59 -48.45 8.98
N PHE A 329 4.37 -47.49 8.50
CA PHE A 329 4.05 -46.76 7.28
C PHE A 329 4.50 -47.47 6.02
N PHE A 330 5.64 -48.16 6.09
CA PHE A 330 6.19 -48.90 4.97
C PHE A 330 6.88 -50.16 5.49
N SER A 331 6.75 -51.29 4.77
CA SER A 331 7.52 -52.50 5.04
C SER A 331 7.88 -53.23 3.75
N SER A 332 9.07 -53.81 3.67
CA SER A 332 9.50 -54.55 2.47
C SER A 332 10.69 -55.46 2.79
N PHE A 333 10.86 -56.53 2.02
CA PHE A 333 12.10 -57.29 2.00
C PHE A 333 13.20 -56.47 1.32
N VAL A 334 14.42 -56.63 1.81
CA VAL A 334 15.58 -55.90 1.28
C VAL A 334 16.81 -56.80 1.21
N LYS A 335 17.64 -56.54 0.19
CA LYS A 335 19.04 -56.93 0.21
C LYS A 335 19.83 -55.83 0.91
N LYS A 336 20.33 -56.11 2.11
CA LYS A 336 21.14 -55.16 2.87
C LYS A 336 22.63 -55.43 2.67
N PHE A 337 23.40 -54.41 2.32
CA PHE A 337 24.86 -54.48 2.32
C PHE A 337 25.41 -54.00 3.67
N ASN A 338 26.42 -54.67 4.22
CA ASN A 338 26.96 -54.38 5.55
C ASN A 338 28.42 -53.88 5.52
N HIS A 339 28.91 -53.41 6.67
CA HIS A 339 30.29 -52.94 6.82
C HIS A 339 31.37 -54.03 6.67
N GLN A 340 30.96 -55.31 6.74
CA GLN A 340 31.81 -56.48 6.53
C GLN A 340 31.84 -56.90 5.04
N ASN A 341 31.38 -56.02 4.14
CA ASN A 341 31.27 -56.26 2.70
C ASN A 341 30.42 -57.48 2.32
N LYS A 342 29.43 -57.82 3.15
CA LYS A 342 28.50 -58.93 2.90
C LYS A 342 27.09 -58.40 2.68
N SER A 343 26.42 -58.96 1.69
CA SER A 343 24.99 -58.80 1.46
C SER A 343 24.19 -59.83 2.27
N ALA A 344 23.08 -59.41 2.85
CA ALA A 344 22.18 -60.29 3.60
C ALA A 344 20.71 -59.93 3.35
N ASP A 345 19.88 -60.95 3.22
CA ASP A 345 18.43 -60.78 3.07
C ASP A 345 17.81 -60.40 4.41
N ARG A 346 17.10 -59.28 4.44
CA ARG A 346 16.50 -58.70 5.64
C ARG A 346 15.12 -58.15 5.31
N ALA A 347 14.39 -57.75 6.33
CA ALA A 347 13.19 -56.93 6.17
C ALA A 347 13.42 -55.57 6.82
N ILE A 348 12.77 -54.54 6.29
CA ILE A 348 12.73 -53.22 6.91
C ILE A 348 11.30 -52.80 7.18
N ILE A 349 11.14 -51.98 8.22
CA ILE A 349 9.91 -51.24 8.48
C ILE A 349 10.26 -49.77 8.74
N VAL A 350 9.43 -48.87 8.23
CA VAL A 350 9.48 -47.43 8.49
C VAL A 350 8.30 -47.06 9.37
N THR A 351 8.57 -46.35 10.46
CA THR A 351 7.59 -46.01 11.49
C THR A 351 7.63 -44.51 11.78
N GLU A 352 6.96 -44.08 12.85
CA GLU A 352 6.94 -42.68 13.30
C GLU A 352 8.30 -42.21 13.82
N THR A 353 9.09 -43.11 14.40
CA THR A 353 10.32 -42.80 15.12
C THR A 353 11.57 -43.12 14.30
N GLY A 354 11.51 -44.15 13.46
CA GLY A 354 12.71 -44.69 12.85
C GLY A 354 12.49 -45.73 11.76
N ILE A 355 13.61 -46.15 11.18
CA ILE A 355 13.72 -47.30 10.29
C ILE A 355 14.27 -48.47 11.09
N TYR A 356 13.50 -49.54 11.20
CA TYR A 356 13.91 -50.76 11.90
C TYR A 356 14.30 -51.84 10.89
N LYS A 357 15.35 -52.58 11.24
CA LYS A 357 15.79 -53.75 10.48
C LYS A 357 15.33 -54.98 11.22
N LEU A 358 14.69 -55.88 10.50
CA LEU A 358 14.27 -57.18 10.97
C LEU A 358 15.12 -58.25 10.30
N ASP A 359 15.32 -59.36 10.99
CA ASP A 359 15.95 -60.53 10.41
C ASP A 359 15.09 -61.13 9.29
N SER A 360 15.65 -62.08 8.54
CA SER A 360 14.97 -62.79 7.46
C SER A 360 13.72 -63.55 7.94
N ALA A 361 12.85 -63.93 6.99
CA ALA A 361 11.65 -64.72 7.27
C ALA A 361 11.95 -66.03 8.01
N LYS A 362 13.08 -66.68 7.69
CA LYS A 362 13.58 -67.89 8.38
C LYS A 362 13.78 -67.68 9.88
N ASN A 363 14.16 -66.47 10.29
CA ASN A 363 14.41 -66.09 11.68
C ASN A 363 13.22 -65.33 12.30
N LYS A 364 11.99 -65.60 11.83
CA LYS A 364 10.74 -65.07 12.37
C LYS A 364 10.72 -63.54 12.54
N PHE A 365 11.40 -62.81 11.65
CA PHE A 365 11.42 -61.33 11.64
C PHE A 365 11.89 -60.69 12.97
N LYS A 366 12.84 -61.31 13.68
CA LYS A 366 13.37 -60.75 14.94
C LYS A 366 14.02 -59.38 14.72
N THR A 367 13.69 -58.40 15.57
CA THR A 367 14.25 -57.04 15.49
C THR A 367 15.74 -57.02 15.77
N MET A 368 16.51 -56.31 14.94
CA MET A 368 17.94 -56.12 15.16
C MET A 368 18.21 -54.98 16.16
N LYS A 369 19.33 -55.08 16.92
CA LYS A 369 19.67 -54.17 18.04
C LYS A 369 19.72 -52.67 17.72
N ARG A 370 19.89 -52.26 16.45
CA ARG A 370 20.10 -50.84 16.09
C ARG A 370 19.10 -50.39 15.02
N SER A 371 18.08 -49.64 15.44
CA SER A 371 17.22 -48.84 14.56
C SER A 371 17.95 -47.57 14.11
N ILE A 372 17.41 -46.92 13.09
CA ILE A 372 17.90 -45.64 12.58
C ILE A 372 16.83 -44.60 12.90
N SER A 373 17.14 -43.67 13.78
CA SER A 373 16.24 -42.56 14.10
C SER A 373 16.09 -41.66 12.88
N ILE A 374 14.85 -41.36 12.49
CA ILE A 374 14.60 -40.44 11.35
C ILE A 374 15.18 -39.06 11.67
N LYS A 375 15.12 -38.62 12.94
CA LYS A 375 15.67 -37.33 13.40
C LYS A 375 17.17 -37.18 13.18
N GLU A 376 17.93 -38.29 13.22
CA GLU A 376 19.39 -38.31 13.05
C GLU A 376 19.83 -38.43 11.58
N MET A 377 18.89 -38.45 10.64
CA MET A 377 19.20 -38.55 9.24
C MET A 377 19.70 -37.21 8.67
N THR A 378 20.72 -37.30 7.82
CA THR A 378 21.30 -36.16 7.12
C THR A 378 20.82 -36.06 5.68
N GLY A 379 20.42 -37.19 5.07
CA GLY A 379 19.85 -37.22 3.73
C GLY A 379 19.52 -38.63 3.27
N ILE A 380 19.00 -38.72 2.05
CA ILE A 380 18.76 -39.99 1.34
C ILE A 380 19.38 -39.88 -0.05
N SER A 381 20.08 -40.92 -0.48
CA SER A 381 20.55 -41.02 -1.86
C SER A 381 19.90 -42.20 -2.57
N VAL A 382 19.48 -41.97 -3.81
CA VAL A 382 18.93 -42.98 -4.71
C VAL A 382 19.59 -42.86 -6.08
N SER A 383 19.50 -43.92 -6.88
CA SER A 383 19.94 -43.90 -8.27
C SER A 383 18.93 -43.18 -9.18
N PRO A 384 19.31 -42.74 -10.38
CA PRO A 384 18.37 -42.23 -11.38
C PRO A 384 17.59 -43.33 -12.13
N GLY A 385 18.05 -44.59 -12.04
CA GLY A 385 17.50 -45.73 -12.78
C GLY A 385 16.19 -46.28 -12.21
N ARG A 386 15.79 -47.46 -12.70
CA ARG A 386 14.62 -48.24 -12.25
C ARG A 386 14.94 -49.28 -11.17
N ASP A 387 16.19 -49.29 -10.68
CA ASP A 387 16.59 -50.18 -9.60
C ASP A 387 15.99 -49.74 -8.26
N GLN A 388 16.16 -50.57 -7.23
CA GLN A 388 15.50 -50.39 -5.94
C GLN A 388 16.48 -49.94 -4.84
N LEU A 389 17.64 -49.38 -5.21
CA LEU A 389 18.68 -48.97 -4.28
C LEU A 389 18.30 -47.69 -3.53
N ILE A 390 18.48 -47.73 -2.21
CA ILE A 390 18.27 -46.60 -1.32
C ILE A 390 19.38 -46.59 -0.28
N VAL A 391 19.98 -45.41 -0.09
CA VAL A 391 20.98 -45.16 0.94
C VAL A 391 20.45 -44.11 1.90
N PHE A 392 20.23 -44.52 3.15
CA PHE A 392 19.84 -43.61 4.22
C PHE A 392 21.10 -43.11 4.94
N HIS A 393 21.37 -41.81 4.85
CA HIS A 393 22.54 -41.21 5.48
C HIS A 393 22.24 -40.80 6.93
N SER A 394 23.18 -41.11 7.82
CA SER A 394 23.06 -40.81 9.24
C SER A 394 24.23 -39.93 9.71
N ALA A 395 23.97 -39.02 10.64
CA ALA A 395 25.00 -38.18 11.26
C ALA A 395 26.13 -38.99 11.93
N ASN A 396 25.88 -40.26 12.26
CA ASN A 396 26.83 -41.14 12.93
C ASN A 396 27.87 -41.79 11.97
N ASN A 397 27.93 -41.38 10.70
CA ASN A 397 28.78 -41.97 9.65
C ASN A 397 28.63 -43.50 9.56
N ASN A 398 27.38 -43.95 9.66
CA ASN A 398 27.03 -45.36 9.53
C ASN A 398 25.66 -45.48 8.87
N ASP A 399 25.70 -45.32 7.55
CA ASP A 399 24.56 -45.30 6.65
C ASP A 399 23.93 -46.68 6.51
N LEU A 400 22.69 -46.70 6.05
CA LEU A 400 21.99 -47.92 5.68
C LEU A 400 21.85 -48.01 4.17
N VAL A 401 22.56 -48.98 3.60
CA VAL A 401 22.51 -49.33 2.19
C VAL A 401 21.60 -50.54 2.02
N VAL A 402 20.49 -50.35 1.30
CA VAL A 402 19.49 -51.39 1.04
C VAL A 402 18.99 -51.32 -0.40
N ALA A 403 18.72 -52.48 -0.99
CA ALA A 403 17.94 -52.58 -2.21
C ALA A 403 16.61 -53.29 -1.89
N LEU A 404 15.47 -52.71 -2.27
CA LEU A 404 14.17 -53.35 -2.07
C LEU A 404 14.04 -54.59 -2.99
N GLN A 405 13.48 -55.68 -2.47
CA GLN A 405 13.27 -56.92 -3.23
C GLN A 405 11.94 -57.59 -2.84
N GLY A 406 11.46 -58.50 -3.68
CA GLY A 406 10.31 -59.35 -3.37
C GLY A 406 10.73 -60.60 -2.59
N GLU A 407 9.75 -61.40 -2.19
CA GLU A 407 10.02 -62.71 -1.59
C GLU A 407 10.59 -63.66 -2.65
N ASN A 408 11.90 -63.92 -2.59
CA ASN A 408 12.65 -64.79 -3.51
C ASN A 408 12.61 -64.40 -5.01
N GLN A 409 12.13 -63.19 -5.34
CA GLN A 409 12.05 -62.68 -6.72
C GLN A 409 12.25 -61.16 -6.78
N PRO A 410 12.63 -60.59 -7.94
CA PRO A 410 12.69 -59.14 -8.13
C PRO A 410 11.31 -58.49 -7.93
N LEU A 411 11.29 -57.25 -7.45
CA LEU A 411 10.05 -56.49 -7.38
C LEU A 411 9.55 -56.17 -8.80
N LYS A 412 8.27 -56.44 -9.03
CA LYS A 412 7.57 -56.05 -10.28
C LYS A 412 7.36 -54.54 -10.39
N GLU A 413 7.41 -53.82 -9.26
CA GLU A 413 7.04 -52.41 -9.15
C GLU A 413 8.11 -51.59 -8.43
N ASP A 414 8.28 -50.31 -8.81
CA ASP A 414 9.16 -49.36 -8.12
C ASP A 414 8.56 -48.92 -6.78
N ARG A 415 9.25 -49.24 -5.68
CA ARG A 415 8.84 -48.89 -4.30
C ARG A 415 9.68 -47.77 -3.68
N VAL A 416 10.66 -47.23 -4.40
CA VAL A 416 11.60 -46.21 -3.92
C VAL A 416 10.89 -44.91 -3.58
N GLY A 417 9.99 -44.43 -4.45
CA GLY A 417 9.28 -43.17 -4.21
C GLY A 417 8.43 -43.19 -2.93
N GLU A 418 7.78 -44.31 -2.65
CA GLU A 418 6.87 -44.44 -1.52
C GLU A 418 7.59 -44.41 -0.17
N ILE A 419 8.68 -45.17 -0.03
CA ILE A 419 9.50 -45.14 1.18
C ILE A 419 10.16 -43.77 1.37
N LEU A 420 10.64 -43.12 0.28
CA LEU A 420 11.14 -41.75 0.32
C LEU A 420 10.09 -40.79 0.88
N ALA A 421 8.84 -40.89 0.41
CA ALA A 421 7.76 -40.04 0.86
C ALA A 421 7.51 -40.14 2.36
N HIS A 422 7.44 -41.37 2.88
CA HIS A 422 7.18 -41.60 4.30
C HIS A 422 8.31 -41.07 5.17
N VAL A 423 9.57 -41.31 4.78
CA VAL A 423 10.73 -40.85 5.55
C VAL A 423 10.87 -39.33 5.48
N CYS A 424 10.75 -38.71 4.30
CA CYS A 424 10.83 -37.25 4.14
C CYS A 424 9.69 -36.54 4.88
N LYS A 425 8.46 -37.07 4.80
CA LYS A 425 7.31 -36.54 5.54
C LYS A 425 7.57 -36.60 7.04
N LYS A 426 8.00 -37.74 7.56
CA LYS A 426 8.26 -37.88 9.00
C LYS A 426 9.45 -37.07 9.48
N TYR A 427 10.46 -36.88 8.65
CA TYR A 427 11.55 -35.98 8.94
C TYR A 427 11.08 -34.53 9.08
N MET A 428 10.24 -34.06 8.16
CA MET A 428 9.62 -32.74 8.24
C MET A 428 8.77 -32.60 9.51
N ASP A 429 7.92 -33.58 9.81
CA ASP A 429 7.08 -33.59 11.02
C ASP A 429 7.93 -33.50 12.32
N LEU A 430 9.13 -34.08 12.34
CA LEU A 430 9.99 -34.17 13.54
C LEU A 430 11.01 -33.04 13.67
N CYS A 431 11.48 -32.48 12.56
CA CYS A 431 12.62 -31.54 12.52
C CYS A 431 12.25 -30.16 11.97
N ASP A 432 11.02 -29.98 11.46
CA ASP A 432 10.54 -28.75 10.80
C ASP A 432 11.48 -28.24 9.69
N ARG A 433 12.11 -29.18 8.97
CA ARG A 433 13.03 -28.90 7.86
C ARG A 433 12.96 -30.00 6.80
N GLU A 434 13.25 -29.66 5.56
CA GLU A 434 13.30 -30.64 4.47
C GLU A 434 14.54 -31.53 4.57
N LEU A 435 14.36 -32.84 4.32
CA LEU A 435 15.45 -33.80 4.24
C LEU A 435 16.11 -33.72 2.85
N SER A 436 17.44 -33.67 2.80
CA SER A 436 18.16 -33.66 1.53
C SER A 436 18.00 -34.99 0.80
N VAL A 437 17.56 -34.95 -0.47
CA VAL A 437 17.45 -36.13 -1.34
C VAL A 437 18.34 -35.95 -2.56
N ASN A 438 19.30 -36.85 -2.72
CA ASN A 438 20.27 -36.85 -3.82
C ASN A 438 19.95 -37.97 -4.80
N VAL A 439 20.04 -37.67 -6.09
CA VAL A 439 19.84 -38.64 -7.17
C VAL A 439 21.12 -38.69 -8.00
N THR A 440 21.86 -39.79 -7.93
CA THR A 440 23.21 -39.92 -8.53
C THR A 440 23.53 -41.37 -8.91
N THR A 441 24.30 -41.56 -9.98
CA THR A 441 24.81 -42.89 -10.39
C THR A 441 25.97 -43.41 -9.54
N ALA A 442 26.65 -42.53 -8.80
CA ALA A 442 27.71 -42.87 -7.87
C ALA A 442 27.41 -42.28 -6.49
N ILE A 443 27.00 -43.13 -5.53
CA ILE A 443 26.55 -42.71 -4.22
C ILE A 443 27.69 -42.84 -3.21
N LYS A 444 28.13 -41.72 -2.64
CA LYS A 444 29.07 -41.73 -1.50
C LYS A 444 28.33 -42.16 -0.22
N THR A 445 28.89 -43.09 0.54
CA THR A 445 28.28 -43.61 1.76
C THR A 445 29.33 -43.96 2.82
N TYR A 446 28.92 -43.99 4.09
CA TYR A 446 29.76 -44.43 5.20
C TYR A 446 29.23 -45.74 5.79
N LEU A 447 30.03 -46.80 5.75
CA LEU A 447 29.69 -48.08 6.38
C LEU A 447 30.70 -48.37 7.49
N GLY A 448 30.23 -48.45 8.74
CA GLY A 448 31.12 -48.64 9.89
C GLY A 448 32.18 -47.55 10.00
N LYS A 449 31.81 -46.28 9.79
CA LYS A 449 32.69 -45.09 9.78
C LYS A 449 33.73 -45.05 8.64
N LYS A 450 33.73 -46.01 7.70
CA LYS A 450 34.61 -46.00 6.52
C LYS A 450 33.86 -45.45 5.31
N SER A 451 34.47 -44.52 4.60
CA SER A 451 33.92 -43.98 3.35
C SER A 451 34.00 -45.04 2.24
N ARG A 452 32.91 -45.19 1.50
CA ARG A 452 32.73 -46.09 0.36
C ARG A 452 31.96 -45.36 -0.73
N THR A 453 32.11 -45.81 -1.97
CA THR A 453 31.30 -45.33 -3.09
C THR A 453 30.51 -46.49 -3.68
N ILE A 454 29.21 -46.32 -3.88
CA ILE A 454 28.37 -47.29 -4.56
C ILE A 454 28.25 -46.87 -6.03
N SER A 455 28.75 -47.72 -6.93
CA SER A 455 28.60 -47.59 -8.39
C SER A 455 27.41 -48.45 -8.82
N ILE A 456 26.47 -47.90 -9.59
CA ILE A 456 25.39 -48.68 -10.19
C ILE A 456 25.79 -49.09 -11.60
N GLU A 457 25.86 -50.39 -11.87
CA GLU A 457 26.33 -50.93 -13.15
C GLU A 457 25.30 -51.86 -13.78
N GLY A 458 25.00 -51.61 -15.06
CA GLY A 458 24.06 -52.42 -15.83
C GLY A 458 24.79 -53.59 -16.49
N VAL A 459 24.51 -54.82 -16.06
CA VAL A 459 25.19 -56.02 -16.56
C VAL A 459 24.24 -56.83 -17.46
N ALA A 460 24.70 -57.16 -18.67
CA ALA A 460 23.96 -58.03 -19.59
C ALA A 460 23.86 -59.45 -19.01
N GLY A 461 22.66 -60.04 -18.98
CA GLY A 461 22.41 -61.37 -18.39
C GLY A 461 22.24 -61.38 -16.87
N CYS A 462 22.32 -60.23 -16.19
CA CYS A 462 21.97 -60.12 -14.77
C CYS A 462 20.44 -60.22 -14.60
N GLU A 463 19.96 -61.32 -14.01
CA GLU A 463 18.53 -61.52 -13.75
C GLU A 463 18.05 -60.81 -12.47
N GLN A 464 18.90 -60.76 -11.43
CA GLN A 464 18.55 -60.15 -10.14
C GLN A 464 19.63 -59.17 -9.68
N PRO A 465 19.25 -58.01 -9.11
CA PRO A 465 20.21 -57.07 -8.57
C PRO A 465 21.06 -57.67 -7.45
N THR A 466 22.38 -57.49 -7.52
CA THR A 466 23.31 -58.01 -6.52
C THR A 466 24.39 -57.00 -6.16
N PHE A 467 24.96 -57.14 -4.96
CA PHE A 467 26.08 -56.32 -4.51
C PHE A 467 27.38 -57.10 -4.63
N LYS A 468 28.35 -56.51 -5.31
CA LYS A 468 29.75 -56.93 -5.31
C LYS A 468 30.61 -55.86 -4.65
N HIS A 469 31.81 -56.26 -4.25
CA HIS A 469 32.76 -55.39 -3.57
C HIS A 469 34.11 -55.44 -4.26
N ALA A 470 34.68 -54.27 -4.53
CA ALA A 470 36.01 -54.10 -5.08
C ALA A 470 36.70 -52.93 -4.36
N GLY A 471 37.54 -53.23 -3.36
CA GLY A 471 38.35 -52.23 -2.67
C GLY A 471 37.51 -51.20 -1.88
N SER A 472 37.46 -49.94 -2.32
CA SER A 472 36.62 -48.88 -1.72
C SER A 472 35.25 -48.71 -2.40
N VAL A 473 35.05 -49.42 -3.52
CA VAL A 473 33.86 -49.36 -4.35
C VAL A 473 32.96 -50.56 -4.07
N ILE A 474 31.67 -50.28 -3.95
CA ILE A 474 30.61 -51.28 -3.89
C ILE A 474 29.92 -51.22 -5.24
N VAL A 475 30.01 -52.30 -6.01
CA VAL A 475 29.34 -52.37 -7.31
C VAL A 475 27.95 -52.96 -7.07
N TYR A 476 26.92 -52.18 -7.38
CA TYR A 476 25.54 -52.66 -7.39
C TYR A 476 25.19 -53.02 -8.83
N GLU A 477 25.29 -54.30 -9.14
CA GLU A 477 24.96 -54.83 -10.46
C GLU A 477 23.45 -54.97 -10.57
N VAL A 478 22.90 -54.39 -11.64
CA VAL A 478 21.48 -54.44 -11.96
C VAL A 478 21.30 -54.91 -13.40
N PRO A 479 20.11 -55.45 -13.77
CA PRO A 479 19.78 -55.68 -15.16
C PRO A 479 20.01 -54.42 -16.00
N ALA A 480 20.61 -54.54 -17.19
CA ALA A 480 20.94 -53.37 -18.03
C ALA A 480 19.73 -52.44 -18.30
N ALA A 481 18.51 -53.01 -18.37
CA ALA A 481 17.27 -52.26 -18.52
C ALA A 481 16.96 -51.30 -17.35
N TYR A 482 17.57 -51.49 -16.18
CA TYR A 482 17.35 -50.63 -15.00
C TYR A 482 18.25 -49.39 -15.01
N CYS A 483 19.37 -49.42 -15.72
CA CYS A 483 20.28 -48.28 -15.84
C CYS A 483 19.85 -47.26 -16.91
N SER A 484 18.87 -47.58 -17.77
CA SER A 484 18.49 -46.68 -18.86
C SER A 484 17.89 -45.38 -18.29
N ALA A 485 18.58 -44.27 -18.52
CA ALA A 485 18.16 -42.94 -18.10
C ALA A 485 17.17 -42.27 -19.07
N ILE A 486 16.39 -43.04 -19.84
CA ILE A 486 15.41 -42.48 -20.79
C ILE A 486 14.29 -41.79 -20.03
#